data_AF-A0A9X2YI80-F1
#
_entry.id   AF-A0A9X2YI80-F1
#
_cell.length_a   1.000
_cell.length_b   1.000
_cell.length_c   1.000
_cell.angle_alpha   90.00
_cell.angle_beta   90.00
_cell.angle_gamma   90.00
#
_symmetry.space_group_name_H-M   'P 1'
#
loop_
_entity.id
_entity.type
_entity.pdbx_description
1 polymer ?
#
loop_
_entity_poly.entity_id
_entity_poly.type
_entity_poly.pdbx_seq_one_letter_code
_entity_poly.pdbx_strand_id
1 'polypeptide(L)'
;TKCVINPPYENDNPINFTMSAIEYLTEGGRLVIIMPNNTLSKGANDKAARAILSKAQLDFVLDMPQQLFFEQGRGVKTSIFGFTKTSNGHEHDALVTFVDMEDDGHEVRAGHGRRDTGRWSAIASRVANAVRNGLEDEATHSWRTRIFDDEGTLDARGVRRNPWPQTESHDLVAAIADWQEARAQREEAQSRMAEVLTAAGIGGFDA
;
A
#
# COMPACT_ATOMS: atom_id res chain seq x y z
N THR A 1 -22.41 -10.51 2.70
CA THR A 1 -22.17 -9.23 3.42
C THR A 1 -21.17 -8.36 2.67
N LYS A 2 -21.19 -7.03 2.83
CA LYS A 2 -20.20 -6.10 2.24
C LYS A 2 -19.60 -5.23 3.33
N CYS A 3 -18.29 -4.98 3.29
CA CYS A 3 -17.57 -4.15 4.25
C CYS A 3 -16.60 -3.23 3.49
N VAL A 4 -16.60 -1.93 3.81
CA VAL A 4 -15.64 -0.96 3.26
C VAL A 4 -15.04 -0.19 4.42
N ILE A 5 -13.72 -0.23 4.60
CA ILE A 5 -13.06 0.37 5.76
C ILE A 5 -11.72 1.03 5.40
N ASN A 6 -11.40 2.09 6.14
CA ASN A 6 -10.09 2.73 6.15
C ASN A 6 -9.55 2.70 7.59
N PRO A 7 -8.91 1.58 8.02
CA PRO A 7 -8.41 1.44 9.38
C PRO A 7 -7.28 2.44 9.69
N PRO A 8 -6.98 2.68 10.99
CA PRO A 8 -5.76 3.38 11.39
C PRO A 8 -4.50 2.64 10.89
N TYR A 9 -3.46 3.39 10.51
CA TYR A 9 -2.25 2.86 9.88
C TYR A 9 -1.09 2.60 10.85
N GLU A 10 -1.25 3.03 12.11
CA GLU A 10 -0.23 2.89 13.13
C GLU A 10 -0.09 1.41 13.58
N ASN A 11 1.14 1.02 13.93
CA ASN A 11 1.46 -0.32 14.41
C ASN A 11 1.01 -1.42 13.42
N ASP A 12 0.51 -2.54 13.94
CA ASP A 12 -0.04 -3.65 13.14
C ASP A 12 -1.57 -3.56 12.99
N ASN A 13 -2.14 -2.37 13.17
CA ASN A 13 -3.60 -2.17 13.06
C ASN A 13 -4.15 -2.59 11.69
N PRO A 14 -3.57 -2.21 10.53
CA PRO A 14 -4.17 -2.52 9.24
C PRO A 14 -4.38 -4.03 9.00
N ILE A 15 -3.39 -4.85 9.35
CA ILE A 15 -3.47 -6.30 9.16
C ILE A 15 -4.47 -6.94 10.12
N ASN A 16 -4.54 -6.47 11.37
CA ASN A 16 -5.48 -6.97 12.38
C ASN A 16 -6.94 -6.62 12.04
N PHE A 17 -7.19 -5.40 11.55
CA PHE A 17 -8.50 -4.98 11.06
C PHE A 17 -8.92 -5.79 9.83
N THR A 18 -7.98 -6.11 8.93
CA THR A 18 -8.25 -6.95 7.76
C THR A 18 -8.70 -8.35 8.19
N MET A 19 -7.96 -9.00 9.10
CA MET A 19 -8.34 -10.31 9.63
C MET A 19 -9.72 -10.28 10.27
N SER A 20 -9.94 -9.33 11.18
CA SER A 20 -11.22 -9.19 11.90
C SER A 20 -12.37 -9.00 10.93
N ALA A 21 -12.23 -8.10 9.95
CA ALA A 21 -13.25 -7.85 8.96
C ALA A 21 -13.59 -9.10 8.14
N ILE A 22 -12.59 -9.89 7.74
CA ILE A 22 -12.80 -11.16 7.03
C ILE A 22 -13.53 -12.18 7.90
N GLU A 23 -13.24 -12.26 9.20
CA GLU A 23 -13.90 -13.22 10.09
C GLU A 23 -15.38 -12.90 10.34
N TYR A 24 -15.76 -11.62 10.33
CA TYR A 24 -17.16 -11.20 10.43
C TYR A 24 -17.94 -11.29 9.12
N LEU A 25 -17.27 -11.48 7.98
CA LEU A 25 -17.95 -11.66 6.70
C LEU A 25 -18.57 -13.06 6.59
N THR A 26 -19.78 -13.11 6.07
CA THR A 26 -20.39 -14.36 5.58
C THR A 26 -19.61 -14.88 4.37
N GLU A 27 -19.69 -16.17 4.10
CA GLU A 27 -19.16 -16.77 2.86
C GLU A 27 -19.62 -16.00 1.61
N GLY A 28 -18.70 -15.76 0.67
CA GLY A 28 -18.92 -14.91 -0.51
C GLY A 28 -19.05 -13.41 -0.22
N GLY A 29 -18.91 -12.99 1.04
CA GLY A 29 -18.90 -11.58 1.44
C GLY A 29 -17.67 -10.85 0.92
N ARG A 30 -17.78 -9.53 0.72
CA ARG A 30 -16.69 -8.72 0.14
C ARG A 30 -16.17 -7.66 1.10
N LEU A 31 -14.86 -7.52 1.17
CA LEU A 31 -14.14 -6.49 1.90
C LEU A 31 -13.43 -5.59 0.90
N VAL A 32 -13.58 -4.27 1.03
CA VAL A 32 -12.71 -3.28 0.41
C VAL A 32 -12.01 -2.51 1.53
N ILE A 33 -10.69 -2.58 1.58
CA ILE A 33 -9.90 -1.99 2.67
C ILE A 33 -8.76 -1.13 2.12
N ILE A 34 -8.57 0.04 2.72
CA ILE A 34 -7.40 0.88 2.44
C ILE A 34 -6.32 0.58 3.47
N MET A 35 -5.11 0.26 3.02
CA MET A 35 -3.97 0.04 3.91
C MET A 35 -2.64 0.39 3.22
N PRO A 36 -1.55 0.58 3.99
CA PRO A 36 -0.22 0.75 3.40
C PRO A 36 0.13 -0.35 2.39
N ASN A 37 0.78 0.00 1.27
CA ASN A 37 1.08 -0.95 0.18
C ASN A 37 1.88 -2.17 0.64
N ASN A 38 2.72 -2.01 1.65
CA ASN A 38 3.56 -3.08 2.17
C ASN A 38 2.86 -3.92 3.24
N THR A 39 1.58 -3.67 3.59
CA THR A 39 0.91 -4.35 4.72
C THR A 39 0.96 -5.86 4.61
N LEU A 40 0.70 -6.42 3.41
CA LEU A 40 0.74 -7.86 3.15
C LEU A 40 2.16 -8.40 2.86
N SER A 41 3.12 -7.53 2.52
CA SER A 41 4.49 -7.90 2.15
C SER A 41 5.51 -7.66 3.27
N LYS A 42 5.12 -6.98 4.36
CA LYS A 42 5.97 -6.71 5.51
C LYS A 42 6.30 -8.05 6.18
N GLY A 43 7.58 -8.37 6.35
CA GLY A 43 8.01 -9.67 6.92
C GLY A 43 7.38 -9.98 8.28
N ALA A 44 7.20 -8.96 9.14
CA ALA A 44 6.51 -9.11 10.43
C ALA A 44 5.03 -9.58 10.29
N ASN A 45 4.42 -9.35 9.14
CA ASN A 45 3.03 -9.69 8.84
C ASN A 45 2.87 -10.96 8.01
N ASP A 46 3.94 -11.64 7.58
CA ASP A 46 3.86 -12.78 6.64
C ASP A 46 2.86 -13.86 7.12
N LYS A 47 2.97 -14.26 8.39
CA LYS A 47 2.04 -15.22 9.00
C LYS A 47 0.58 -14.75 8.97
N ALA A 48 0.33 -13.47 9.26
CA ALA A 48 -1.00 -12.90 9.26
C ALA A 48 -1.57 -12.76 7.84
N ALA A 49 -0.74 -12.35 6.87
CA ALA A 49 -1.10 -12.27 5.46
C ALA A 49 -1.49 -13.64 4.92
N ARG A 50 -0.71 -14.69 5.20
CA ARG A 50 -1.04 -16.08 4.82
C ARG A 50 -2.32 -16.58 5.48
N ALA A 51 -2.57 -16.21 6.75
CA ALA A 51 -3.81 -16.56 7.44
C ALA A 51 -5.04 -15.82 6.89
N ILE A 52 -4.87 -14.58 6.40
CA ILE A 52 -5.91 -13.85 5.66
C ILE A 52 -6.21 -14.57 4.35
N LEU A 53 -5.17 -14.91 3.58
CA LEU A 53 -5.31 -15.57 2.28
C LEU A 53 -5.82 -17.01 2.40
N SER A 54 -5.67 -17.69 3.54
CA SER A 54 -6.33 -18.99 3.74
C SER A 54 -7.84 -18.88 4.00
N LYS A 55 -8.33 -17.67 4.26
CA LYS A 55 -9.73 -17.37 4.61
C LYS A 55 -10.44 -16.53 3.57
N ALA A 56 -9.74 -15.97 2.60
CA ALA A 56 -10.27 -15.06 1.61
C ALA A 56 -9.39 -15.05 0.34
N GLN A 57 -10.03 -14.72 -0.78
CA GLN A 57 -9.36 -14.48 -2.05
C GLN A 57 -9.12 -12.98 -2.21
N LEU A 58 -7.88 -12.58 -2.49
CA LEU A 58 -7.58 -11.24 -3.01
C LEU A 58 -8.07 -11.14 -4.46
N ASP A 59 -8.90 -10.16 -4.75
CA ASP A 59 -9.51 -9.95 -6.08
C ASP A 59 -8.78 -8.85 -6.86
N PHE A 60 -8.45 -7.75 -6.17
CA PHE A 60 -7.76 -6.62 -6.78
C PHE A 60 -6.94 -5.79 -5.78
N VAL A 61 -5.97 -5.06 -6.32
CA VAL A 61 -5.16 -4.05 -5.62
C VAL A 61 -5.08 -2.79 -6.49
N LEU A 62 -5.49 -1.65 -5.94
CA LEU A 62 -5.37 -0.35 -6.60
C LEU A 62 -4.27 0.44 -5.90
N ASP A 63 -3.14 0.66 -6.58
CA ASP A 63 -2.03 1.45 -6.06
C ASP A 63 -2.39 2.93 -6.16
N MET A 64 -2.51 3.62 -5.03
CA MET A 64 -2.99 4.99 -5.00
C MET A 64 -1.84 6.02 -5.03
N PRO A 65 -2.13 7.27 -5.41
CA PRO A 65 -1.12 8.34 -5.41
C PRO A 65 -0.48 8.51 -4.02
N GLN A 66 0.82 8.78 -3.99
CA GLN A 66 1.54 8.96 -2.73
C GLN A 66 0.93 10.09 -1.87
N GLN A 67 0.45 11.17 -2.49
CA GLN A 67 0.05 12.41 -1.81
C GLN A 67 -1.39 12.51 -1.27
N LEU A 68 -2.04 11.39 -0.94
CA LEU A 68 -3.44 11.42 -0.51
C LEU A 68 -3.64 11.86 0.96
N PHE A 69 -2.75 11.48 1.87
CA PHE A 69 -2.95 11.65 3.32
C PHE A 69 -1.94 12.60 3.98
N PHE A 70 -1.30 13.47 3.20
CA PHE A 70 -0.29 14.42 3.69
C PHE A 70 -0.84 15.39 4.74
N GLU A 71 -2.10 15.83 4.60
CA GLU A 71 -2.77 16.71 5.56
C GLU A 71 -2.96 16.04 6.94
N GLN A 72 -2.89 14.71 7.02
CA GLN A 72 -2.97 13.94 8.27
C GLN A 72 -1.58 13.62 8.85
N GLY A 73 -0.50 14.15 8.28
CA GLY A 73 0.87 13.83 8.67
C GLY A 73 1.31 12.40 8.35
N ARG A 74 0.55 11.67 7.53
CA ARG A 74 0.79 10.28 7.16
C ARG A 74 1.41 10.22 5.76
N GLY A 75 2.74 10.11 5.69
CA GLY A 75 3.50 10.01 4.42
C GLY A 75 3.54 8.60 3.81
N VAL A 76 2.60 7.72 4.14
CA VAL A 76 2.65 6.30 3.75
C VAL A 76 1.90 6.08 2.44
N LYS A 77 2.57 5.49 1.44
CA LYS A 77 1.90 5.05 0.20
C LYS A 77 0.87 3.95 0.53
N THR A 78 -0.36 4.16 0.08
CA THR A 78 -1.50 3.32 0.42
C THR A 78 -2.15 2.75 -0.83
N SER A 79 -2.80 1.60 -0.67
CA SER A 79 -3.51 0.90 -1.74
C SER A 79 -4.89 0.50 -1.25
N ILE A 80 -5.81 0.34 -2.21
CA ILE A 80 -7.12 -0.24 -1.97
C ILE A 80 -7.04 -1.73 -2.30
N PHE A 81 -7.37 -2.59 -1.33
CA PHE A 81 -7.40 -4.04 -1.50
C PHE A 81 -8.84 -4.53 -1.48
N GLY A 82 -9.20 -5.34 -2.46
CA GLY A 82 -10.48 -6.03 -2.54
C GLY A 82 -10.32 -7.51 -2.21
N PHE A 83 -11.07 -7.99 -1.23
CA PHE A 83 -11.12 -9.40 -0.87
C PHE A 83 -12.53 -9.95 -0.97
N THR A 84 -12.64 -11.22 -1.35
CA THR A 84 -13.85 -12.03 -1.23
C THR A 84 -13.63 -13.14 -0.20
N LYS A 85 -14.50 -13.23 0.80
CA LYS A 85 -14.51 -14.29 1.79
C LYS A 85 -14.80 -15.63 1.11
N THR A 86 -13.92 -16.59 1.30
CA THR A 86 -14.07 -17.95 0.77
C THR A 86 -13.54 -18.98 1.77
N SER A 87 -14.23 -20.11 1.91
CA SER A 87 -13.80 -21.23 2.75
C SER A 87 -12.54 -21.91 2.24
N ASN A 88 -12.25 -21.79 0.94
CA ASN A 88 -11.09 -22.41 0.30
C ASN A 88 -9.85 -21.51 0.31
N GLY A 89 -9.99 -20.25 0.74
CA GLY A 89 -8.92 -19.26 0.65
C GLY A 89 -8.61 -18.84 -0.79
N HIS A 90 -7.49 -18.15 -0.95
CA HIS A 90 -6.96 -17.72 -2.24
C HIS A 90 -6.36 -18.92 -2.99
N GLU A 91 -6.84 -19.17 -4.19
CA GLU A 91 -6.27 -20.21 -5.05
C GLU A 91 -4.89 -19.76 -5.56
N HIS A 92 -3.93 -20.69 -5.60
CA HIS A 92 -2.54 -20.38 -5.95
C HIS A 92 -2.38 -19.74 -7.35
N ASP A 93 -3.19 -20.22 -8.30
CA ASP A 93 -3.14 -19.78 -9.70
C ASP A 93 -4.16 -18.68 -10.00
N ALA A 94 -4.91 -18.19 -9.01
CA ALA A 94 -5.85 -17.11 -9.20
C ALA A 94 -5.13 -15.82 -9.62
N LEU A 95 -5.69 -15.18 -10.64
CA LEU A 95 -5.19 -13.91 -11.15
C LEU A 95 -5.85 -12.74 -10.43
N VAL A 96 -5.04 -11.96 -9.74
CA VAL A 96 -5.42 -10.69 -9.08
C VAL A 96 -5.31 -9.54 -10.06
N THR A 97 -6.27 -8.62 -10.03
CA THR A 97 -6.23 -7.40 -10.86
C THR A 97 -5.50 -6.28 -10.15
N PHE A 98 -4.42 -5.80 -10.73
CA PHE A 98 -3.67 -4.66 -10.24
C PHE A 98 -3.97 -3.45 -11.12
N VAL A 99 -4.03 -2.27 -10.52
CA VAL A 99 -4.18 -1.00 -11.23
C VAL A 99 -3.23 0.01 -10.62
N ASP A 100 -2.40 0.63 -11.45
CA ASP A 100 -1.58 1.78 -11.04
C ASP A 100 -2.42 3.06 -11.21
N MET A 101 -2.73 3.71 -10.09
CA MET A 101 -3.49 4.95 -10.06
C MET A 101 -2.65 6.13 -9.57
N GLU A 102 -1.33 6.13 -9.78
CA GLU A 102 -0.49 7.28 -9.39
C GLU A 102 -1.01 8.60 -10.00
N ASP A 103 -1.46 8.59 -11.26
CA ASP A 103 -2.32 9.63 -11.84
C ASP A 103 -3.82 9.27 -11.73
N ASP A 104 -4.47 9.76 -10.66
CA ASP A 104 -5.91 9.64 -10.42
C ASP A 104 -6.74 10.80 -11.02
N GLY A 105 -6.12 11.69 -11.79
CA GLY A 105 -6.78 12.87 -12.34
C GLY A 105 -6.93 14.04 -11.38
N HIS A 106 -6.39 13.97 -10.15
CA HIS A 106 -6.42 15.07 -9.20
C HIS A 106 -5.07 15.77 -9.10
N GLU A 107 -5.10 17.08 -8.88
CA GLU A 107 -3.92 17.92 -8.67
C GLU A 107 -4.01 18.64 -7.33
N VAL A 108 -2.87 18.83 -6.67
CA VAL A 108 -2.77 19.62 -5.44
C VAL A 108 -2.84 21.11 -5.82
N ARG A 109 -3.84 21.82 -5.28
CA ARG A 109 -3.95 23.27 -5.39
C ARG A 109 -3.55 23.91 -4.07
N ALA A 110 -2.59 24.83 -4.11
CA ALA A 110 -2.11 25.54 -2.93
C ALA A 110 -3.29 26.13 -2.11
N GLY A 111 -3.35 25.80 -0.81
CA GLY A 111 -4.40 26.25 0.10
C GLY A 111 -5.78 25.59 -0.08
N HIS A 112 -5.95 24.67 -1.04
CA HIS A 112 -7.26 24.09 -1.40
C HIS A 112 -7.28 22.56 -1.51
N GLY A 113 -6.17 21.90 -1.16
CA GLY A 113 -6.02 20.45 -1.20
C GLY A 113 -6.03 19.88 -2.62
N ARG A 114 -6.30 18.57 -2.74
CA ARG A 114 -6.42 17.87 -4.03
C ARG A 114 -7.76 18.17 -4.70
N ARG A 115 -7.74 18.49 -5.99
CA ARG A 115 -8.94 18.79 -6.79
C ARG A 115 -8.92 18.02 -8.10
N ASP A 116 -10.08 17.47 -8.46
CA ASP A 116 -10.29 16.86 -9.78
C ASP A 116 -10.02 17.87 -10.89
N THR A 117 -9.28 17.44 -11.90
CA THR A 117 -8.99 18.20 -13.14
C THR A 117 -10.09 18.07 -14.19
N GLY A 118 -11.17 17.35 -13.87
CA GLY A 118 -12.23 16.96 -14.79
C GLY A 118 -12.01 15.57 -15.43
N ARG A 119 -10.94 14.88 -15.03
CA ARG A 119 -10.56 13.55 -15.56
C ARG A 119 -11.05 12.40 -14.69
N TRP A 120 -11.35 12.64 -13.41
CA TRP A 120 -11.70 11.60 -12.44
C TRP A 120 -12.82 10.69 -12.91
N SER A 121 -13.93 11.25 -13.41
CA SER A 121 -15.09 10.45 -13.83
C SER A 121 -14.74 9.40 -14.90
N ALA A 122 -13.87 9.77 -15.84
CA ALA A 122 -13.43 8.85 -16.89
C ALA A 122 -12.46 7.80 -16.35
N ILE A 123 -11.48 8.22 -15.53
CA ILE A 123 -10.50 7.33 -14.89
C ILE A 123 -11.22 6.32 -13.99
N ALA A 124 -12.06 6.77 -13.06
CA ALA A 124 -12.81 5.92 -12.14
C ALA A 124 -13.70 4.90 -12.87
N SER A 125 -14.33 5.30 -13.98
CA SER A 125 -15.16 4.41 -14.79
C SER A 125 -14.32 3.31 -15.46
N ARG A 126 -13.14 3.65 -16.00
CA ARG A 126 -12.21 2.69 -16.60
C ARG A 126 -11.65 1.73 -15.57
N VAL A 127 -11.18 2.23 -14.42
CA VAL A 127 -10.67 1.41 -13.31
C VAL A 127 -11.76 0.45 -12.81
N ALA A 128 -12.98 0.95 -12.56
CA ALA A 128 -14.08 0.10 -12.14
C ALA A 128 -14.44 -0.99 -13.17
N ASN A 129 -14.33 -0.67 -14.46
CA ASN A 129 -14.52 -1.63 -15.54
C ASN A 129 -13.41 -2.69 -15.56
N ALA A 130 -12.15 -2.28 -15.43
CA ALA A 130 -11.00 -3.17 -15.37
C ALA A 130 -11.08 -4.14 -14.20
N VAL A 131 -11.41 -3.65 -13.01
CA VAL A 131 -11.60 -4.47 -11.80
C VAL A 131 -12.77 -5.44 -11.96
N ARG A 132 -13.91 -4.98 -12.49
CA ARG A 132 -15.12 -5.82 -12.61
C ARG A 132 -14.94 -6.95 -13.63
N ASN A 133 -14.25 -6.67 -14.73
CA ASN A 133 -14.15 -7.58 -15.87
C ASN A 133 -12.78 -8.25 -15.98
N GLY A 134 -11.84 -7.92 -15.09
CA GLY A 134 -10.49 -8.47 -15.10
C GLY A 134 -9.74 -8.12 -16.40
N LEU A 135 -9.79 -6.85 -16.81
CA LEU A 135 -9.17 -6.40 -18.06
C LEU A 135 -7.73 -5.93 -17.83
N GLU A 136 -6.85 -6.29 -18.77
CA GLU A 136 -5.54 -5.67 -18.89
C GLU A 136 -5.58 -4.57 -19.93
N ASP A 137 -5.16 -3.36 -19.56
CA ASP A 137 -5.26 -2.18 -20.44
C ASP A 137 -4.19 -1.14 -20.08
N GLU A 138 -3.44 -0.70 -21.08
CA GLU A 138 -2.43 0.35 -20.95
C GLU A 138 -3.05 1.69 -20.55
N ALA A 139 -4.20 2.05 -21.13
CA ALA A 139 -4.87 3.33 -20.86
C ALA A 139 -5.45 3.42 -19.44
N THR A 140 -5.60 2.28 -18.76
CA THR A 140 -6.05 2.17 -17.37
C THR A 140 -4.90 1.75 -16.44
N HIS A 141 -3.72 1.44 -16.99
CA HIS A 141 -2.59 0.84 -16.29
C HIS A 141 -2.99 -0.36 -15.43
N SER A 142 -3.86 -1.22 -15.97
CA SER A 142 -4.38 -2.40 -15.27
C SER A 142 -3.76 -3.69 -15.80
N TRP A 143 -3.26 -4.56 -14.92
CA TRP A 143 -2.68 -5.84 -15.32
C TRP A 143 -3.12 -6.95 -14.37
N ARG A 144 -2.98 -8.21 -14.78
CA ARG A 144 -3.35 -9.36 -13.97
C ARG A 144 -2.22 -10.34 -13.81
N THR A 145 -2.01 -10.76 -12.56
CA THR A 145 -0.96 -11.72 -12.26
C THR A 145 -1.30 -12.51 -11.00
N ARG A 146 -0.62 -13.65 -10.82
CA ARG A 146 -0.65 -14.40 -9.58
C ARG A 146 0.06 -13.61 -8.48
N ILE A 147 -0.28 -13.90 -7.24
CA ILE A 147 0.43 -13.38 -6.06
C ILE A 147 1.30 -14.45 -5.38
N PHE A 148 1.26 -15.69 -5.86
CA PHE A 148 2.18 -16.74 -5.47
C PHE A 148 3.07 -17.11 -6.65
N ASP A 149 4.39 -17.13 -6.45
CA ASP A 149 5.35 -17.64 -7.42
C ASP A 149 5.32 -19.18 -7.49
N ASP A 150 6.17 -19.76 -8.33
CA ASP A 150 6.16 -21.22 -8.54
C ASP A 150 6.69 -21.99 -7.32
N GLU A 151 7.40 -21.30 -6.43
CA GLU A 151 7.88 -21.79 -5.13
C GLU A 151 6.85 -21.60 -3.99
N GLY A 152 5.71 -20.95 -4.24
CA GLY A 152 4.67 -20.67 -3.24
C GLY A 152 4.99 -19.49 -2.31
N THR A 153 5.95 -18.65 -2.68
CA THR A 153 6.27 -17.39 -2.01
C THR A 153 5.22 -16.34 -2.34
N LEU A 154 4.72 -15.66 -1.31
CA LEU A 154 3.75 -14.58 -1.47
C LEU A 154 4.43 -13.30 -1.94
N ASP A 155 3.98 -12.79 -3.08
CA ASP A 155 4.21 -11.44 -3.55
C ASP A 155 2.87 -10.71 -3.73
N ALA A 156 2.45 -10.00 -2.69
CA ALA A 156 1.20 -9.25 -2.69
C ALA A 156 1.17 -8.05 -3.66
N ARG A 157 2.29 -7.72 -4.32
CA ARG A 157 2.35 -6.74 -5.42
C ARG A 157 2.27 -7.40 -6.80
N GLY A 158 2.07 -8.72 -6.83
CA GLY A 158 1.95 -9.52 -8.03
C GLY A 158 3.30 -9.99 -8.55
N VAL A 159 3.38 -11.26 -8.94
CA VAL A 159 4.60 -11.90 -9.48
C VAL A 159 5.09 -11.15 -10.73
N ARG A 160 4.16 -10.72 -11.60
CA ARG A 160 4.46 -9.80 -12.70
C ARG A 160 4.28 -8.35 -12.24
N ARG A 161 5.32 -7.53 -12.41
CA ARG A 161 5.27 -6.08 -12.14
C ARG A 161 4.46 -5.32 -13.19
N ASN A 162 4.09 -4.08 -12.87
CA ASN A 162 3.38 -3.17 -13.76
C ASN A 162 4.12 -3.10 -15.12
N PRO A 163 3.49 -3.52 -16.23
CA PRO A 163 4.09 -3.43 -17.57
C PRO A 163 4.12 -2.01 -18.14
N TRP A 164 3.38 -1.07 -17.54
CA TRP A 164 3.31 0.34 -17.93
C TRP A 164 3.56 1.25 -16.71
N PRO A 165 4.78 1.23 -16.15
CA PRO A 165 5.11 2.04 -14.97
C PRO A 165 4.98 3.53 -15.30
N GLN A 166 4.31 4.28 -14.43
CA GLN A 166 4.13 5.73 -14.57
C GLN A 166 5.33 6.56 -14.07
N THR A 167 6.38 5.91 -13.55
CA THR A 167 7.48 6.62 -12.87
C THR A 167 8.18 7.62 -13.79
N GLU A 168 8.15 8.90 -13.41
CA GLU A 168 9.19 9.84 -13.82
C GLU A 168 10.55 9.33 -13.33
N SER A 169 11.56 9.38 -14.19
CA SER A 169 12.95 9.10 -13.82
C SER A 169 13.41 10.09 -12.74
N HIS A 170 13.38 9.70 -11.46
CA HIS A 170 14.07 10.45 -10.43
C HIS A 170 15.59 10.27 -10.58
N ASP A 171 16.34 11.37 -10.51
CA ASP A 171 17.80 11.33 -10.49
C ASP A 171 18.26 10.60 -9.21
N LEU A 172 18.72 9.36 -9.39
CA LEU A 172 19.23 8.52 -8.32
C LEU A 172 20.37 9.20 -7.56
N VAL A 173 21.18 10.03 -8.23
CA VAL A 173 22.30 10.74 -7.62
C VAL A 173 21.78 11.81 -6.67
N ALA A 174 20.77 12.57 -7.06
CA ALA A 174 20.13 13.57 -6.21
C ALA A 174 19.49 12.93 -4.97
N ALA A 175 18.75 11.83 -5.14
CA ALA A 175 18.13 11.11 -4.04
C ALA A 175 19.15 10.53 -3.04
N ILE A 176 20.29 10.02 -3.54
CA ILE A 176 21.39 9.55 -2.68
C ILE A 176 22.04 10.72 -1.92
N ALA A 177 22.25 11.86 -2.58
CA ALA A 177 22.83 13.05 -1.96
C ALA A 177 21.93 13.59 -0.83
N ASP A 178 20.63 13.74 -1.08
CA ASP A 178 19.64 14.16 -0.09
C ASP A 178 19.62 13.20 1.11
N TRP A 179 19.70 11.89 0.86
CA TRP A 179 19.75 10.88 1.93
C TRP A 179 21.04 10.97 2.76
N GLN A 180 22.19 11.20 2.12
CA GLN A 180 23.47 11.38 2.81
C GLN A 180 23.46 12.63 3.70
N GLU A 181 22.89 13.73 3.20
CA GLU A 181 22.77 14.98 3.96
C GLU A 181 21.82 14.81 5.16
N ALA A 182 20.64 14.20 4.96
CA ALA A 182 19.70 13.91 6.05
C ALA A 182 20.31 12.99 7.12
N ARG A 183 21.13 12.02 6.70
CA ARG A 183 21.86 11.14 7.62
C ARG A 183 22.89 11.91 8.44
N ALA A 184 23.67 12.79 7.82
CA ALA A 184 24.65 13.63 8.52
C ALA A 184 23.98 14.52 9.57
N GLN A 185 22.85 15.16 9.21
CA GLN A 185 22.06 15.97 10.16
C GLN A 185 21.53 15.15 11.34
N ARG A 186 21.09 13.92 11.10
CA ARG A 186 20.64 13.00 12.16
C ARG A 186 21.79 12.62 13.09
N GLU A 187 22.95 12.26 12.55
CA GLU A 187 24.13 11.90 13.35
C GLU A 187 24.59 13.09 14.20
N GLU A 188 24.58 14.32 13.65
CA GLU A 188 24.90 15.54 14.39
C GLU A 188 23.86 15.84 15.50
N ALA A 189 22.56 15.66 15.20
CA ALA A 189 21.50 15.82 16.19
C ALA A 189 21.61 14.79 17.33
N GLN A 190 21.96 13.53 17.01
CA GLN A 190 22.20 12.48 17.99
C GLN A 190 23.43 12.79 18.86
N SER A 191 24.51 13.30 18.28
CA SER A 191 25.71 13.70 19.04
C SER A 191 25.40 14.86 19.99
N ARG A 192 24.71 15.89 19.50
CA ARG A 192 24.27 17.02 20.35
C ARG A 192 23.36 16.56 21.48
N MET A 193 22.43 15.65 21.20
CA MET A 193 21.57 15.05 22.23
C MET A 193 22.39 14.29 23.28
N ALA A 194 23.37 13.49 22.86
CA ALA A 194 24.25 12.75 23.76
C ALA A 194 25.09 13.68 24.66
N GLU A 195 25.61 14.78 24.12
CA GLU A 195 26.34 15.81 24.88
C GLU A 195 25.46 16.45 25.94
N VAL A 196 24.23 16.85 25.58
CA VAL A 196 23.27 17.46 26.52
C VAL A 196 22.88 16.48 27.64
N LEU A 197 22.65 15.21 27.31
CA LEU A 197 22.34 14.18 28.31
C LEU A 197 23.51 13.91 29.26
N THR A 198 24.72 13.88 28.71
CA THR A 198 25.96 13.74 29.51
C THR A 198 26.14 14.92 30.45
N ALA A 199 25.96 16.16 29.96
CA ALA A 199 26.04 17.38 30.78
C ALA A 199 24.97 17.44 31.88
N ALA A 200 23.79 16.82 31.65
CA ALA A 200 22.73 16.68 32.64
C ALA A 200 22.99 15.59 33.69
N GLY A 201 24.10 14.86 33.61
CA GLY A 201 24.44 13.78 34.54
C GLY A 201 23.62 12.50 34.33
N ILE A 202 22.91 12.38 33.20
CA ILE A 202 22.16 11.19 32.81
C ILE A 202 23.11 10.32 31.98
N GLY A 203 23.99 9.61 32.67
CA GLY A 203 24.99 8.75 32.04
C GLY A 203 24.41 7.43 31.51
N GLY A 204 24.52 7.24 30.19
CA GLY A 204 24.64 5.93 29.50
C GLY A 204 23.45 4.98 29.60
N PHE A 205 22.65 4.88 28.53
CA PHE A 205 22.08 3.56 28.19
C PHE A 205 23.22 2.78 27.55
N ASP A 206 23.84 1.87 28.31
CA ASP A 206 24.69 0.83 27.73
C ASP A 206 23.86 0.10 26.66
N ALA A 207 24.47 -0.05 25.48
CA ALA A 207 23.89 -0.64 24.28
C ALA A 207 23.60 -2.14 24.44
#